data_AF-A0A972TAM8-F1
#
_entry.id   AF-A0A972TAM8-F1
#
_cell.length_a   1.000
_cell.length_b   1.000
_cell.length_c   1.000
_cell.angle_alpha   90.00
_cell.angle_beta   90.00
_cell.angle_gamma   90.00
#
_symmetry.space_group_name_H-M   'P 1'
#
loop_
_entity.id
_entity.type
_entity.pdbx_description
1 polymer ?
#
loop_
_entity_poly.entity_id
_entity_poly.type
_entity_poly.pdbx_seq_one_letter_code
_entity_poly.pdbx_strand_id
1 'polypeptide(L)'
;MNTNYTNKKHYSCIILSFFIIFLSAGLSLGNEPKAVFNDYLRALKNGDYVEAEGCWRAEDIRASKRLGIHYTGIQVKYDCASPVINALERIRLGKVDIEVKDAIQEGGRAELTVLLTSISDSAEAVYHLVKADNGWKLASPLYYYTGLWKRTQCNYANIIYQDSSLVNEYAVEELDRFIESMGERLGISRKRMELLAREKIDYILCGEAEMEEITGYPAQGMANLQFDAVVSRHLPHYHELVHLMVNFALEELPLYTLPCLQEGTAVNFGGRWGKSPEVIFQIGHFALENGFFQLEDILTYQGFHKKVGNPDFSYPLSGILVRFLVKEIGIERFKRLYLKMSGTAVEAQGFPLEEVKSAVMEASGLSWAEIEANFTEYWKRFRYSGIIPGKTESSGQFVVELHSGKMHARIFDSDDYYYVEIMAEMDDPAGGILLNDEFCPANDNYRSRIFREQFGNLEYEGERFGIVFSGEEAGVYDYYTNTLIAKYMSSFSPCDDYRVLMRAPGTLICFSMMKGLFDRAMGEYGVKLVEI
;
A
#
# COMPACT_ATOMS: atom_id res chain seq x y z
N MET A 1 90.60 60.76 18.45
CA MET A 1 90.29 60.27 19.82
C MET A 1 89.22 59.19 19.66
N ASN A 2 89.58 57.92 19.83
CA ASN A 2 89.20 57.05 20.97
C ASN A 2 87.66 56.99 21.15
N THR A 3 86.93 55.87 21.16
CA THR A 3 87.13 54.42 21.47
C THR A 3 85.77 53.76 21.12
N ASN A 4 85.65 52.61 20.46
CA ASN A 4 85.85 51.22 20.90
C ASN A 4 84.81 50.68 21.95
N TYR A 5 84.27 49.47 21.69
CA TYR A 5 83.52 48.51 22.56
C TYR A 5 82.00 48.78 22.83
N THR A 6 81.05 47.82 22.83
CA THR A 6 81.07 46.34 22.90
C THR A 6 79.74 45.68 22.46
N ASN A 7 79.85 44.43 22.01
CA ASN A 7 78.82 43.39 21.82
C ASN A 7 77.82 43.18 22.98
N LYS A 8 76.58 42.82 22.62
CA LYS A 8 75.82 41.72 23.26
C LYS A 8 74.90 41.02 22.23
N LYS A 9 75.09 39.70 22.09
CA LYS A 9 74.23 38.78 21.34
C LYS A 9 72.96 38.47 22.15
N HIS A 10 71.81 38.41 21.48
CA HIS A 10 70.72 37.48 21.84
C HIS A 10 70.09 36.93 20.55
N TYR A 11 70.06 35.60 20.47
CA TYR A 11 69.30 34.84 19.49
C TYR A 11 67.81 34.94 19.82
N SER A 12 66.95 35.17 18.82
CA SER A 12 65.54 34.74 18.83
C SER A 12 64.97 34.71 17.40
N CYS A 13 64.64 33.49 16.99
CA CYS A 13 63.51 33.04 16.15
C CYS A 13 63.23 33.76 14.82
N ILE A 14 63.46 33.12 13.66
CA ILE A 14 62.62 32.07 13.06
C ILE A 14 61.23 32.60 12.66
N ILE A 15 61.02 32.67 11.34
CA ILE A 15 59.76 32.59 10.59
C ILE A 15 58.77 33.74 10.85
N LEU A 16 58.93 34.82 10.06
CA LEU A 16 57.83 35.74 9.76
C LEU A 16 56.91 35.09 8.71
N SER A 17 56.18 34.07 9.16
CA SER A 17 54.77 33.76 8.89
C SER A 17 54.17 34.56 7.72
N PHE A 18 53.95 34.04 6.51
CA PHE A 18 53.04 32.93 6.17
C PHE A 18 51.70 32.94 6.95
N PHE A 19 51.23 34.14 7.30
CA PHE A 19 49.88 34.40 7.81
C PHE A 19 49.03 35.09 6.73
N ILE A 20 49.06 34.58 5.50
CA ILE A 20 47.81 34.43 4.76
C ILE A 20 47.10 33.31 5.50
N ILE A 21 46.39 33.71 6.55
CA ILE A 21 45.35 32.88 7.13
C ILE A 21 44.50 32.47 5.94
N PHE A 22 44.43 31.15 5.76
CA PHE A 22 43.36 30.38 5.15
C PHE A 22 41.99 30.92 5.60
N LEU A 23 41.61 32.11 5.15
CA LEU A 23 40.24 32.53 4.92
C LEU A 23 39.83 32.05 3.52
N SER A 24 40.15 30.78 3.23
CA SER A 24 39.27 29.90 2.47
C SER A 24 38.21 29.31 3.42
N ALA A 25 37.65 30.15 4.31
CA ALA A 25 36.20 30.25 4.30
C ALA A 25 35.88 30.82 2.90
N GLY A 26 35.82 30.00 1.84
CA GLY A 26 34.89 28.90 1.87
C GLY A 26 33.50 29.44 2.23
N LEU A 27 33.22 30.71 1.88
CA LEU A 27 31.89 31.15 1.49
C LEU A 27 31.49 30.20 0.37
N SER A 28 30.98 29.03 0.79
CA SER A 28 30.14 28.17 0.01
C SER A 28 28.99 29.07 -0.40
N LEU A 29 29.18 29.80 -1.51
CA LEU A 29 28.10 30.25 -2.36
C LEU A 29 27.25 29.01 -2.54
N GLY A 30 26.11 28.97 -1.84
CA GLY A 30 25.36 27.73 -1.65
C GLY A 30 25.26 27.00 -2.98
N ASN A 31 25.89 25.83 -3.04
CA ASN A 31 26.06 25.06 -4.27
C ASN A 31 24.72 25.03 -5.03
N GLU A 32 24.73 25.36 -6.32
CA GLU A 32 23.53 25.27 -7.15
C GLU A 32 22.92 23.86 -7.05
N PRO A 33 21.59 23.68 -7.19
CA PRO A 33 20.94 22.37 -7.04
C PRO A 33 21.62 21.25 -7.83
N LYS A 34 22.04 21.56 -9.06
CA LYS A 34 22.76 20.65 -9.95
C LYS A 34 24.13 20.23 -9.39
N ALA A 35 24.84 21.13 -8.72
CA ALA A 35 26.12 20.82 -8.07
C ALA A 35 25.93 19.85 -6.89
N VAL A 36 24.89 20.04 -6.08
CA VAL A 36 24.57 19.11 -4.97
C VAL A 36 24.28 17.69 -5.49
N PHE A 37 23.53 17.56 -6.58
CA PHE A 37 23.29 16.25 -7.17
C PHE A 37 24.54 15.63 -7.81
N ASN A 38 25.39 16.44 -8.44
CA ASN A 38 26.67 15.95 -8.97
C ASN A 38 27.61 15.46 -7.86
N ASP A 39 27.63 16.15 -6.70
CA ASP A 39 28.34 15.70 -5.51
C ASP A 39 27.81 14.36 -5.00
N TYR A 40 26.48 14.21 -4.93
CA TYR A 40 25.82 12.95 -4.57
C TYR A 40 26.21 11.82 -5.53
N LEU A 41 26.13 12.04 -6.84
CA LEU A 41 26.47 11.05 -7.85
C LEU A 41 27.96 10.65 -7.80
N ARG A 42 28.85 11.62 -7.57
CA ARG A 42 30.28 11.37 -7.38
C ARG A 42 30.52 10.48 -6.16
N ALA A 43 29.89 10.81 -5.03
CA ALA A 43 30.00 10.04 -3.81
C ALA A 43 29.53 8.59 -4.00
N LEU A 44 28.37 8.39 -4.65
CA LEU A 44 27.88 7.06 -5.02
C LEU A 44 28.86 6.29 -5.92
N LYS A 45 29.41 6.92 -6.97
CA LYS A 45 30.39 6.29 -7.86
C LYS A 45 31.64 5.83 -7.11
N ASN A 46 32.09 6.61 -6.14
CA ASN A 46 33.26 6.31 -5.32
C ASN A 46 32.98 5.30 -4.19
N GLY A 47 31.71 4.97 -3.93
CA GLY A 47 31.32 4.14 -2.78
C GLY A 47 31.39 4.87 -1.45
N ASP A 48 31.45 6.21 -1.45
CA ASP A 48 31.39 7.03 -0.24
C ASP A 48 29.94 7.34 0.13
N TYR A 49 29.29 6.39 0.80
CA TYR A 49 27.89 6.54 1.18
C TYR A 49 27.67 7.57 2.29
N VAL A 50 28.71 7.93 3.06
CA VAL A 50 28.63 8.96 4.09
C VAL A 50 28.56 10.35 3.44
N GLU A 51 29.41 10.61 2.44
CA GLU A 51 29.34 11.83 1.63
C GLU A 51 28.01 11.90 0.87
N ALA A 52 27.54 10.76 0.32
CA ALA A 52 26.26 10.69 -0.37
C ALA A 52 25.09 11.06 0.57
N GLU A 53 25.06 10.54 1.80
CA GLU A 53 24.07 10.92 2.83
C GLU A 53 24.14 12.40 3.18
N GLY A 54 25.35 12.98 3.20
CA GLY A 54 25.58 14.40 3.43
C GLY A 54 24.92 15.33 2.41
N CYS A 55 24.55 14.83 1.22
CA CYS A 55 23.85 15.58 0.19
C CYS A 55 22.33 15.69 0.43
N TRP A 56 21.78 14.81 1.27
CA TRP A 56 20.35 14.75 1.58
C TRP A 56 20.01 15.51 2.87
N ARG A 57 18.72 15.81 3.04
CA ARG A 57 18.19 16.28 4.32
C ARG A 57 18.37 15.21 5.39
N ALA A 58 18.87 15.61 6.55
CA ALA A 58 19.13 14.70 7.66
C ALA A 58 17.84 14.01 8.16
N GLU A 59 16.70 14.70 8.08
CA GLU A 59 15.40 14.17 8.46
C GLU A 59 14.94 13.05 7.52
N ASP A 60 15.17 13.17 6.21
CA ASP A 60 14.82 12.14 5.23
C ASP A 60 15.71 10.90 5.39
N ILE A 61 17.01 11.10 5.66
CA ILE A 61 17.92 9.99 5.99
C ILE A 61 17.46 9.27 7.27
N ARG A 62 17.10 10.02 8.32
CA ARG A 62 16.58 9.44 9.56
C ARG A 62 15.28 8.68 9.31
N ALA A 63 14.34 9.26 8.58
CA ALA A 63 13.06 8.65 8.23
C ALA A 63 13.27 7.30 7.52
N SER A 64 14.17 7.24 6.54
CA SER A 64 14.47 5.99 5.82
C SER A 64 15.04 4.87 6.71
N LYS A 65 15.70 5.20 7.82
CA LYS A 65 16.39 4.22 8.68
C LYS A 65 15.59 3.85 9.93
N ARG A 66 14.55 4.62 10.27
CA ARG A 66 13.91 4.59 11.61
C ARG A 66 13.33 3.23 11.99
N LEU A 67 12.78 2.49 11.03
CA LEU A 67 12.15 1.19 11.30
C LEU A 67 13.14 0.01 11.26
N GLY A 68 14.43 0.26 10.99
CA GLY A 68 15.43 -0.81 10.94
C GLY A 68 15.19 -1.85 9.84
N ILE A 69 14.57 -1.44 8.73
CA ILE A 69 14.41 -2.27 7.53
C ILE A 69 15.64 -2.04 6.64
N HIS A 70 16.31 -3.13 6.27
CA HIS A 70 17.54 -3.16 5.49
C HIS A 70 17.33 -3.98 4.21
N TYR A 71 17.60 -3.37 3.06
CA TYR A 71 17.55 -4.09 1.79
C TYR A 71 18.92 -4.67 1.43
N THR A 72 19.04 -6.00 1.35
CA THR A 72 20.31 -6.68 1.06
C THR A 72 20.87 -6.19 -0.28
N GLY A 73 22.15 -5.79 -0.28
CA GLY A 73 22.82 -5.25 -1.47
C GLY A 73 22.53 -3.77 -1.77
N ILE A 74 21.67 -3.10 -0.99
CA ILE A 74 21.33 -1.69 -1.18
C ILE A 74 21.93 -0.85 -0.04
N GLN A 75 22.91 -0.01 -0.37
CA GLN A 75 23.64 0.78 0.62
C GLN A 75 22.93 2.10 0.99
N VAL A 76 22.06 2.60 0.11
CA VAL A 76 21.38 3.90 0.26
C VAL A 76 19.87 3.73 0.14
N LYS A 77 19.24 3.24 1.22
CA LYS A 77 17.80 2.95 1.26
C LYS A 77 16.92 4.14 0.83
N TYR A 78 17.29 5.35 1.25
CA TYR A 78 16.57 6.59 0.94
C TYR A 78 16.45 6.90 -0.57
N ASP A 79 17.20 6.20 -1.43
CA ASP A 79 17.10 6.31 -2.89
C ASP A 79 16.90 4.94 -3.57
N CYS A 80 16.48 3.90 -2.85
CA CYS A 80 16.58 2.53 -3.34
C CYS A 80 15.71 2.17 -4.55
N ALA A 81 14.60 2.90 -4.78
CA ALA A 81 13.78 2.68 -5.97
C ALA A 81 14.19 3.56 -7.16
N SER A 82 15.22 4.40 -7.02
CA SER A 82 15.63 5.28 -8.11
C SER A 82 16.32 4.50 -9.24
N PRO A 83 16.17 4.96 -10.50
CA PRO A 83 16.95 4.44 -11.61
C PRO A 83 18.47 4.51 -11.38
N VAL A 84 18.96 5.51 -10.62
CA VAL A 84 20.38 5.67 -10.30
C VAL A 84 20.88 4.52 -9.43
N ILE A 85 20.16 4.16 -8.37
CA ILE A 85 20.58 3.05 -7.51
C ILE A 85 20.43 1.71 -8.21
N ASN A 86 19.34 1.50 -8.95
CA ASN A 86 19.13 0.30 -9.75
C ASN A 86 20.19 0.11 -10.86
N ALA A 87 20.85 1.19 -11.30
CA ALA A 87 21.91 1.16 -12.30
C ALA A 87 23.32 1.37 -11.73
N LEU A 88 23.50 1.50 -10.41
CA LEU A 88 24.73 2.01 -9.79
C LEU A 88 26.00 1.25 -10.22
N GLU A 89 25.97 -0.08 -10.25
CA GLU A 89 27.11 -0.88 -10.69
C GLU A 89 27.45 -0.64 -12.18
N ARG A 90 26.43 -0.50 -13.04
CA ARG A 90 26.64 -0.18 -14.45
C ARG A 90 27.18 1.24 -14.63
N ILE A 91 26.74 2.18 -13.80
CA ILE A 91 27.24 3.56 -13.75
C ILE A 91 28.71 3.58 -13.35
N ARG A 92 29.11 2.83 -12.32
CA ARG A 92 30.52 2.70 -11.88
C ARG A 92 31.43 2.12 -12.97
N LEU A 93 30.91 1.18 -13.74
CA LEU A 93 31.61 0.56 -14.86
C LEU A 93 31.59 1.41 -16.15
N GLY A 94 30.99 2.60 -16.15
CA GLY A 94 30.86 3.46 -17.33
C GLY A 94 29.99 2.86 -18.44
N LYS A 95 29.04 1.97 -18.09
CA LYS A 95 28.09 1.35 -19.03
C LYS A 95 26.76 2.10 -19.15
N VAL A 96 26.58 3.14 -18.34
CA VAL A 96 25.40 4.00 -18.31
C VAL A 96 25.90 5.44 -18.26
N ASP A 97 25.51 6.23 -19.24
CA ASP A 97 25.73 7.66 -19.28
C ASP A 97 24.64 8.36 -18.46
N ILE A 98 25.02 9.42 -17.75
CA ILE A 98 24.10 10.20 -16.93
C ILE A 98 24.16 11.65 -17.39
N GLU A 99 23.01 12.15 -17.82
CA GLU A 99 22.79 13.56 -18.11
C GLU A 99 21.94 14.17 -16.99
N VAL A 100 22.46 15.24 -16.39
CA VAL A 100 21.74 16.02 -15.37
C VAL A 100 21.27 17.31 -16.04
N LYS A 101 19.96 17.44 -16.24
CA LYS A 101 19.35 18.64 -16.83
C LYS A 101 19.44 19.82 -15.84
N ASP A 102 19.14 21.02 -16.32
CA ASP A 102 19.13 22.19 -15.44
C ASP A 102 17.92 22.15 -14.49
N ALA A 103 18.13 22.64 -13.27
CA ALA A 103 17.11 22.58 -12.23
C ALA A 103 16.06 23.68 -12.43
N ILE A 104 14.80 23.33 -12.31
CA ILE A 104 13.69 24.30 -12.23
C ILE A 104 13.59 24.73 -10.77
N GLN A 105 13.77 26.03 -10.48
CA GLN A 105 13.80 26.55 -9.11
C GLN A 105 12.61 27.47 -8.83
N GLU A 106 11.93 27.26 -7.71
CA GLU A 106 10.83 28.12 -7.25
C GLU A 106 10.77 28.14 -5.72
N GLY A 107 10.71 29.33 -5.10
CA GLY A 107 10.39 29.46 -3.67
C GLY A 107 11.30 28.70 -2.69
N GLY A 108 12.58 28.48 -3.03
CA GLY A 108 13.49 27.67 -2.20
C GLY A 108 13.34 26.16 -2.39
N ARG A 109 12.62 25.74 -3.43
CA ARG A 109 12.50 24.37 -3.94
C ARG A 109 13.12 24.27 -5.32
N ALA A 110 13.61 23.09 -5.67
CA ALA A 110 14.08 22.82 -7.01
C ALA A 110 13.79 21.38 -7.44
N GLU A 111 13.52 21.20 -8.71
CA GLU A 111 13.38 19.89 -9.36
C GLU A 111 14.48 19.71 -10.39
N LEU A 112 15.04 18.51 -10.41
CA LEU A 112 16.16 18.14 -11.25
C LEU A 112 15.86 16.85 -11.99
N THR A 113 15.76 16.92 -13.31
CA THR A 113 15.61 15.73 -14.15
C THR A 113 16.97 15.11 -14.45
N VAL A 114 17.07 13.81 -14.26
CA VAL A 114 18.25 12.99 -14.50
C VAL A 114 17.90 11.91 -15.51
N LEU A 115 18.61 11.92 -16.64
CA LEU A 115 18.46 10.94 -17.71
C LEU A 115 19.61 9.95 -17.66
N LEU A 116 19.28 8.66 -17.58
CA LEU A 116 20.21 7.55 -17.64
C LEU A 116 20.08 6.89 -19.01
N THR A 117 21.18 6.78 -19.75
CA THR A 117 21.18 6.16 -21.08
C THR A 117 22.18 5.01 -21.13
N SER A 118 21.73 3.87 -21.65
CA SER A 118 22.56 2.70 -21.93
C SER A 118 22.40 2.29 -23.40
N ILE A 119 23.15 1.28 -23.84
CA ILE A 119 23.08 0.78 -25.23
C ILE A 119 21.67 0.29 -25.61
N SER A 120 20.94 -0.29 -24.66
CA SER A 120 19.68 -0.98 -24.91
C SER A 120 18.45 -0.28 -24.33
N ASP A 121 18.64 0.75 -23.50
CA ASP A 121 17.56 1.28 -22.68
C ASP A 121 17.89 2.69 -22.13
N SER A 122 16.85 3.45 -21.80
CA SER A 122 16.95 4.75 -21.14
C SER A 122 15.93 4.89 -20.01
N ALA A 123 16.32 5.50 -18.90
CA ALA A 123 15.43 5.77 -17.78
C ALA A 123 15.54 7.25 -17.35
N GLU A 124 14.42 7.84 -16.95
CA GLU A 124 14.36 9.20 -16.43
C GLU A 124 13.98 9.16 -14.94
N ALA A 125 14.61 10.03 -14.15
CA ALA A 125 14.32 10.21 -12.73
C ALA A 125 14.22 11.70 -12.41
N VAL A 126 13.27 12.07 -11.56
CA VAL A 126 13.16 13.43 -11.03
C VAL A 126 13.64 13.41 -9.58
N TYR A 127 14.59 14.29 -9.26
CA TYR A 127 15.08 14.52 -7.91
C TYR A 127 14.61 15.87 -7.38
N HIS A 128 14.22 15.89 -6.12
CA HIS A 128 13.71 17.06 -5.43
C HIS A 128 14.78 17.63 -4.50
N LEU A 129 14.91 18.95 -4.48
CA LEU A 129 15.81 19.67 -3.60
C LEU A 129 15.07 20.79 -2.88
N VAL A 130 15.50 21.06 -1.66
CA VAL A 130 15.03 22.21 -0.87
C VAL A 130 16.21 22.99 -0.31
N LYS A 131 15.99 24.28 -0.11
CA LYS A 131 16.98 25.17 0.50
C LYS A 131 16.92 25.04 2.03
N ALA A 132 18.04 24.66 2.62
CA ALA A 132 18.28 24.64 4.06
C ALA A 132 19.26 25.76 4.46
N ASP A 133 19.50 25.93 5.76
CA ASP A 133 20.37 26.98 6.31
C ASP A 133 21.80 26.93 5.75
N ASN A 134 22.28 25.74 5.37
CA ASN A 134 23.63 25.50 4.84
C ASN A 134 23.67 25.27 3.32
N GLY A 135 22.61 25.63 2.59
CA GLY A 135 22.52 25.49 1.14
C GLY A 135 21.44 24.50 0.69
N TRP A 136 21.53 24.07 -0.57
CA TRP A 136 20.58 23.11 -1.13
C TRP A 136 20.85 21.69 -0.61
N LYS A 137 19.78 20.92 -0.42
CA LYS A 137 19.80 19.51 -0.03
C LYS A 137 18.80 18.71 -0.86
N LEU A 138 19.16 17.49 -1.22
CA LEU A 138 18.22 16.51 -1.75
C LEU A 138 17.16 16.20 -0.68
N ALA A 139 15.92 16.08 -1.11
CA ALA A 139 14.77 15.84 -0.24
C ALA A 139 13.91 14.71 -0.82
N SER A 140 13.22 13.99 0.06
CA SER A 140 12.19 13.05 -0.38
C SER A 140 11.06 13.80 -1.11
N PRO A 141 10.44 13.21 -2.15
CA PRO A 141 9.22 13.77 -2.73
C PRO A 141 8.12 13.90 -1.66
N LEU A 142 8.07 12.97 -0.71
CA LEU A 142 7.15 13.02 0.43
C LEU A 142 7.27 14.36 1.17
N TYR A 143 8.48 14.76 1.58
CA TYR A 143 8.66 16.05 2.24
C TYR A 143 8.46 17.24 1.30
N TYR A 144 8.97 17.13 0.07
CA TYR A 144 8.90 18.21 -0.91
C TYR A 144 7.47 18.71 -1.12
N TYR A 145 6.51 17.80 -1.31
CA TYR A 145 5.11 18.17 -1.51
C TYR A 145 4.35 18.38 -0.20
N THR A 146 4.61 17.56 0.83
CA THR A 146 3.74 17.50 2.03
C THR A 146 4.28 18.26 3.25
N GLY A 147 5.43 18.92 3.15
CA GLY A 147 6.11 19.55 4.29
C GLY A 147 5.28 20.56 5.08
N LEU A 148 4.24 21.15 4.47
CA LEU A 148 3.33 22.12 5.08
C LEU A 148 1.93 21.57 5.35
N TRP A 149 1.69 20.29 5.10
CA TRP A 149 0.38 19.67 5.29
C TRP A 149 0.04 19.47 6.76
N LYS A 150 -1.26 19.30 7.05
CA LYS A 150 -1.75 19.02 8.40
C LYS A 150 -1.27 17.64 8.84
N ARG A 151 -1.17 17.45 10.16
CA ARG A 151 -0.73 16.21 10.77
C ARG A 151 -1.67 15.80 11.90
N THR A 152 -1.98 14.51 11.95
CA THR A 152 -2.48 13.83 13.14
C THR A 152 -1.67 12.56 13.34
N GLN A 153 -1.88 11.83 14.43
CA GLN A 153 -1.17 10.58 14.71
C GLN A 153 -2.06 9.60 15.45
N CYS A 154 -1.82 8.31 15.22
CA CYS A 154 -2.32 7.20 16.02
C CYS A 154 -1.16 6.53 16.76
N ASN A 155 -1.34 5.34 17.34
CA ASN A 155 -0.27 4.65 18.05
C ASN A 155 0.89 4.27 17.13
N TYR A 156 0.60 3.88 15.88
CA TYR A 156 1.62 3.32 14.98
C TYR A 156 1.90 4.14 13.71
N ALA A 157 1.16 5.23 13.46
CA ALA A 157 1.35 6.04 12.25
C ALA A 157 1.27 7.56 12.48
N ASN A 158 2.03 8.31 11.68
CA ASN A 158 1.85 9.74 11.48
C ASN A 158 0.99 9.93 10.23
N ILE A 159 -0.13 10.62 10.34
CA ILE A 159 -1.07 10.82 9.22
C ILE A 159 -0.93 12.27 8.75
N ILE A 160 -0.46 12.44 7.52
CA ILE A 160 -0.14 13.71 6.88
C ILE A 160 -1.15 13.93 5.76
N TYR A 161 -1.89 15.03 5.79
CA TYR A 161 -3.00 15.26 4.87
C TYR A 161 -3.23 16.75 4.61
N GLN A 162 -3.65 17.08 3.39
CA GLN A 162 -4.05 18.44 3.05
C GLN A 162 -5.55 18.66 3.28
N ASP A 163 -6.37 17.71 2.83
CA ASP A 163 -7.83 17.75 2.94
C ASP A 163 -8.32 16.92 4.13
N SER A 164 -9.01 17.57 5.06
CA SER A 164 -9.61 16.91 6.22
C SER A 164 -10.75 15.96 5.86
N SER A 165 -11.32 16.06 4.66
CA SER A 165 -12.37 15.14 4.19
C SER A 165 -11.89 13.69 4.02
N LEU A 166 -10.57 13.48 3.95
CA LEU A 166 -9.94 12.17 3.81
C LEU A 166 -9.69 11.44 5.13
N VAL A 167 -9.92 12.10 6.27
CA VAL A 167 -9.58 11.59 7.61
C VAL A 167 -10.83 11.56 8.48
N ASN A 168 -11.09 10.42 9.11
CA ASN A 168 -12.07 10.26 10.18
C ASN A 168 -11.47 9.46 11.34
N GLU A 169 -11.99 9.64 12.55
CA GLU A 169 -11.41 9.04 13.78
C GLU A 169 -11.50 7.51 13.75
N TYR A 170 -12.60 6.95 13.23
CA TYR A 170 -12.77 5.51 13.12
C TYR A 170 -11.70 4.85 12.25
N ALA A 171 -11.41 5.41 11.07
CA ALA A 171 -10.36 4.92 10.18
C ALA A 171 -8.95 5.02 10.81
N VAL A 172 -8.73 6.02 11.65
CA VAL A 172 -7.47 6.18 12.40
C VAL A 172 -7.32 5.08 13.45
N GLU A 173 -8.38 4.76 14.18
CA GLU A 173 -8.39 3.64 15.13
C GLU A 173 -8.29 2.28 14.43
N GLU A 174 -8.98 2.11 13.31
CA GLU A 174 -8.95 0.87 12.54
C GLU A 174 -7.56 0.62 11.94
N LEU A 175 -6.83 1.67 11.57
CA LEU A 175 -5.43 1.56 11.18
C LEU A 175 -4.58 0.96 12.31
N ASP A 176 -4.75 1.39 13.56
CA ASP A 176 -4.04 0.82 14.70
C ASP A 176 -4.42 -0.64 14.92
N ARG A 177 -5.72 -0.96 14.93
CA ARG A 177 -6.21 -2.35 15.09
C ARG A 177 -5.66 -3.28 14.00
N PHE A 178 -5.61 -2.80 12.76
CA PHE A 178 -5.03 -3.55 11.66
C PHE A 178 -3.52 -3.77 11.83
N ILE A 179 -2.76 -2.73 12.22
CA ILE A 179 -1.32 -2.85 12.47
C ILE A 179 -1.02 -3.84 13.60
N GLU A 180 -1.79 -3.83 14.68
CA GLU A 180 -1.67 -4.79 15.78
C GLU A 180 -1.96 -6.22 15.32
N SER A 181 -3.06 -6.42 14.57
CA SER A 181 -3.40 -7.72 14.01
C SER A 181 -2.32 -8.24 13.05
N MET A 182 -1.73 -7.36 12.24
CA MET A 182 -0.60 -7.70 11.38
C MET A 182 0.65 -8.05 12.19
N GLY A 183 0.91 -7.32 13.28
CA GLY A 183 1.95 -7.62 14.25
C GLY A 183 1.86 -9.07 14.74
N GLU A 184 0.67 -9.48 15.19
CA GLU A 184 0.40 -10.85 15.63
C GLU A 184 0.55 -11.87 14.50
N ARG A 185 -0.13 -11.64 13.37
CA ARG A 185 -0.18 -12.58 12.24
C ARG A 185 1.19 -12.82 11.61
N LEU A 186 2.05 -11.81 11.56
CA LEU A 186 3.41 -11.90 11.02
C LEU A 186 4.45 -12.37 12.06
N GLY A 187 4.04 -12.56 13.31
CA GLY A 187 4.94 -12.92 14.41
C GLY A 187 5.95 -11.83 14.74
N ILE A 188 5.57 -10.55 14.61
CA ILE A 188 6.42 -9.41 14.95
C ILE A 188 6.57 -9.35 16.47
N SER A 189 7.81 -9.36 16.96
CA SER A 189 8.07 -9.32 18.38
C SER A 189 7.55 -8.03 19.04
N ARG A 190 7.17 -8.11 20.32
CA ARG A 190 6.75 -6.95 21.11
C ARG A 190 7.76 -5.80 21.04
N LYS A 191 9.07 -6.08 21.14
CA LYS A 191 10.13 -5.07 21.03
C LYS A 191 10.09 -4.33 19.68
N ARG A 192 9.80 -5.04 18.58
CA ARG A 192 9.62 -4.42 17.26
C ARG A 192 8.33 -3.61 17.20
N MET A 193 7.22 -4.09 17.76
CA MET A 193 5.99 -3.29 17.84
C MET A 193 6.19 -2.01 18.68
N GLU A 194 6.99 -2.06 19.75
CA GLU A 194 7.37 -0.87 20.54
C GLU A 194 8.28 0.10 19.75
N LEU A 195 9.17 -0.42 18.88
CA LEU A 195 9.91 0.39 17.91
C LEU A 195 8.95 1.08 16.94
N LEU A 196 8.00 0.35 16.35
CA LEU A 196 7.02 0.89 15.42
C LEU A 196 6.14 1.96 16.09
N ALA A 197 5.68 1.75 17.33
CA ALA A 197 4.88 2.73 18.06
C ALA A 197 5.62 4.06 18.27
N ARG A 198 6.94 4.00 18.48
CA ARG A 198 7.79 5.17 18.70
C ARG A 198 8.14 5.89 17.40
N GLU A 199 8.56 5.15 16.39
CA GLU A 199 9.10 5.73 15.15
C GLU A 199 8.02 5.99 14.09
N LYS A 200 6.95 5.19 14.12
CA LYS A 200 5.74 5.27 13.29
C LYS A 200 5.97 5.09 11.78
N ILE A 201 4.92 4.64 11.08
CA ILE A 201 4.83 4.69 9.62
C ILE A 201 4.28 6.06 9.23
N ASP A 202 4.83 6.68 8.18
CA ASP A 202 4.24 7.90 7.63
C ASP A 202 3.11 7.53 6.65
N TYR A 203 1.94 8.12 6.82
CA TYR A 203 0.75 7.91 6.01
C TYR A 203 0.36 9.22 5.34
N ILE A 204 0.55 9.32 4.03
CA ILE A 204 0.29 10.52 3.24
C ILE A 204 -1.07 10.35 2.56
N LEU A 205 -2.04 11.19 2.91
CA LEU A 205 -3.38 11.20 2.32
C LEU A 205 -3.52 12.38 1.35
N CYS A 206 -3.82 12.06 0.10
CA CYS A 206 -3.75 13.01 -1.01
C CYS A 206 -4.88 12.80 -2.03
N GLY A 207 -5.11 13.81 -2.88
CA GLY A 207 -6.01 13.71 -4.02
C GLY A 207 -5.38 12.97 -5.19
N GLU A 208 -6.07 12.97 -6.33
CA GLU A 208 -5.59 12.31 -7.54
C GLU A 208 -4.39 13.03 -8.17
N ALA A 209 -4.43 14.36 -8.20
CA ALA A 209 -3.34 15.17 -8.77
C ALA A 209 -2.06 15.03 -7.95
N GLU A 210 -2.17 15.15 -6.63
CA GLU A 210 -1.01 15.06 -5.75
C GLU A 210 -0.42 13.63 -5.68
N MET A 211 -1.24 12.58 -5.89
CA MET A 211 -0.74 11.21 -5.93
C MET A 211 0.32 11.03 -7.02
N GLU A 212 0.06 11.50 -8.23
CA GLU A 212 1.01 11.38 -9.34
C GLU A 212 2.24 12.26 -9.12
N GLU A 213 2.07 13.47 -8.57
CA GLU A 213 3.20 14.35 -8.23
C GLU A 213 4.14 13.71 -7.19
N ILE A 214 3.59 13.08 -6.16
CA ILE A 214 4.35 12.50 -5.05
C ILE A 214 4.99 11.17 -5.44
N THR A 215 4.28 10.32 -6.18
CA THR A 215 4.70 8.93 -6.44
C THR A 215 5.28 8.73 -7.84
N GLY A 216 4.98 9.63 -8.78
CA GLY A 216 5.26 9.47 -10.21
C GLY A 216 4.23 8.63 -10.95
N TYR A 217 3.15 8.17 -10.29
CA TYR A 217 2.15 7.29 -10.90
C TYR A 217 0.71 7.67 -10.52
N PRO A 218 -0.26 7.58 -11.44
CA PRO A 218 -1.68 7.76 -11.12
C PRO A 218 -2.25 6.48 -10.47
N ALA A 219 -2.02 6.32 -9.17
CA ALA A 219 -2.43 5.14 -8.39
C ALA A 219 -3.53 5.43 -7.35
N GLN A 220 -4.08 4.38 -6.72
CA GLN A 220 -4.97 4.53 -5.55
C GLN A 220 -4.19 4.57 -4.23
N GLY A 221 -3.04 3.91 -4.22
CA GLY A 221 -2.08 3.91 -3.15
C GLY A 221 -0.74 3.39 -3.63
N MET A 222 0.32 3.70 -2.90
CA MET A 222 1.66 3.15 -3.11
C MET A 222 2.42 3.07 -1.79
N ALA A 223 3.03 1.91 -1.53
CA ALA A 223 4.05 1.77 -0.50
C ALA A 223 5.37 2.41 -0.98
N ASN A 224 5.83 3.43 -0.27
CA ASN A 224 7.14 4.04 -0.47
C ASN A 224 8.17 3.32 0.43
N LEU A 225 8.90 2.38 -0.18
CA LEU A 225 9.87 1.53 0.51
C LEU A 225 11.12 2.28 0.96
N GLN A 226 11.44 3.43 0.34
CA GLN A 226 12.60 4.25 0.70
C GLN A 226 12.42 4.88 2.08
N PHE A 227 11.21 5.35 2.39
CA PHE A 227 10.91 6.15 3.59
C PHE A 227 9.90 5.49 4.54
N ASP A 228 9.61 4.21 4.33
CA ASP A 228 8.65 3.41 5.12
C ASP A 228 7.31 4.14 5.28
N ALA A 229 6.73 4.54 4.15
CA ALA A 229 5.53 5.36 4.10
C ALA A 229 4.47 4.79 3.16
N VAL A 230 3.20 5.08 3.43
CA VAL A 230 2.10 4.79 2.52
C VAL A 230 1.58 6.10 1.96
N VAL A 231 1.54 6.24 0.64
CA VAL A 231 0.83 7.34 -0.04
C VAL A 231 -0.50 6.79 -0.51
N SER A 232 -1.62 7.43 -0.17
CA SER A 232 -2.95 6.92 -0.50
C SER A 232 -4.00 8.00 -0.71
N ARG A 233 -5.07 7.64 -1.42
CA ARG A 233 -6.28 8.45 -1.62
C ARG A 233 -7.37 8.19 -0.56
N HIS A 234 -7.16 7.23 0.33
CA HIS A 234 -8.09 6.91 1.41
C HIS A 234 -7.39 6.31 2.63
N LEU A 235 -8.08 6.28 3.76
CA LEU A 235 -7.59 5.74 5.02
C LEU A 235 -8.58 4.70 5.57
N PRO A 236 -8.13 3.51 6.00
CA PRO A 236 -6.83 2.91 5.69
C PRO A 236 -6.77 2.36 4.26
N HIS A 237 -5.56 2.22 3.73
CA HIS A 237 -5.23 1.46 2.53
C HIS A 237 -4.38 0.25 2.92
N TYR A 238 -5.08 -0.80 3.37
CA TYR A 238 -4.50 -2.00 3.98
C TYR A 238 -3.48 -2.70 3.09
N HIS A 239 -3.71 -2.79 1.77
CA HIS A 239 -2.82 -3.45 0.82
C HIS A 239 -1.38 -2.90 0.87
N GLU A 240 -1.19 -1.60 0.66
CA GLU A 240 0.14 -0.96 0.74
C GLU A 240 0.77 -1.07 2.12
N LEU A 241 -0.04 -1.00 3.17
CA LEU A 241 0.46 -1.17 4.52
C LEU A 241 1.04 -2.57 4.76
N VAL A 242 0.45 -3.61 4.16
CA VAL A 242 0.96 -4.98 4.28
C VAL A 242 2.35 -5.10 3.64
N HIS A 243 2.61 -4.44 2.51
CA HIS A 243 3.96 -4.42 1.91
C HIS A 243 5.01 -3.92 2.92
N LEU A 244 4.71 -2.84 3.65
CA LEU A 244 5.61 -2.32 4.70
C LEU A 244 5.68 -3.25 5.91
N MET A 245 4.56 -3.80 6.37
CA MET A 245 4.51 -4.65 7.57
C MET A 245 5.28 -5.96 7.37
N VAL A 246 5.27 -6.55 6.18
CA VAL A 246 6.08 -7.73 5.87
C VAL A 246 7.56 -7.40 5.85
N ASN A 247 7.96 -6.29 5.23
CA ASN A 247 9.36 -5.85 5.25
C ASN A 247 9.81 -5.54 6.69
N PHE A 248 8.93 -4.96 7.50
CA PHE A 248 9.14 -4.74 8.92
C PHE A 248 9.21 -6.05 9.72
N ALA A 249 8.51 -7.11 9.33
CA ALA A 249 8.62 -8.40 9.99
C ALA A 249 9.92 -9.15 9.64
N LEU A 250 10.46 -8.93 8.45
CA LEU A 250 11.66 -9.60 7.94
C LEU A 250 12.97 -8.91 8.35
N GLU A 251 12.92 -7.60 8.60
CA GLU A 251 14.05 -6.71 8.93
C GLU A 251 15.10 -6.60 7.81
N GLU A 252 15.68 -7.72 7.39
CA GLU A 252 16.66 -7.81 6.31
C GLU A 252 16.10 -8.68 5.19
N LEU A 253 16.01 -8.10 3.99
CA LEU A 253 15.46 -8.76 2.82
C LEU A 253 16.01 -8.15 1.53
N PRO A 254 16.04 -8.87 0.40
CA PRO A 254 16.25 -8.25 -0.90
C PRO A 254 15.12 -7.27 -1.26
N LEU A 255 15.40 -6.29 -2.14
CA LEU A 255 14.42 -5.27 -2.53
C LEU A 255 13.23 -5.83 -3.33
N TYR A 256 13.45 -6.91 -4.09
CA TYR A 256 12.43 -7.49 -4.95
C TYR A 256 12.07 -8.90 -4.49
N THR A 257 10.78 -9.21 -4.51
CA THR A 257 10.25 -10.55 -4.28
C THR A 257 9.50 -11.01 -5.51
N LEU A 258 9.43 -12.32 -5.73
CA LEU A 258 8.58 -12.90 -6.76
C LEU A 258 7.13 -12.36 -6.65
N PRO A 259 6.55 -11.79 -7.73
CA PRO A 259 5.30 -11.02 -7.64
C PRO A 259 4.11 -11.77 -7.03
N CYS A 260 3.96 -13.07 -7.29
CA CYS A 260 2.86 -13.83 -6.71
C CYS A 260 2.95 -14.00 -5.19
N LEU A 261 4.15 -13.91 -4.61
CA LEU A 261 4.32 -13.89 -3.16
C LEU A 261 4.20 -12.46 -2.62
N GLN A 262 4.78 -11.47 -3.28
CA GLN A 262 4.70 -10.06 -2.87
C GLN A 262 3.25 -9.56 -2.87
N GLU A 263 2.62 -9.55 -4.05
CA GLU A 263 1.25 -9.07 -4.21
C GLU A 263 0.24 -10.03 -3.59
N GLY A 264 0.52 -11.34 -3.63
CA GLY A 264 -0.32 -12.32 -2.94
C GLY A 264 -0.36 -12.10 -1.44
N THR A 265 0.75 -11.69 -0.82
CA THR A 265 0.80 -11.37 0.61
C THR A 265 -0.02 -10.12 0.93
N ALA A 266 0.15 -9.07 0.14
CA ALA A 266 -0.63 -7.84 0.29
C ALA A 266 -2.14 -8.08 0.09
N VAL A 267 -2.53 -8.88 -0.90
CA VAL A 267 -3.93 -9.28 -1.12
C VAL A 267 -4.47 -10.14 0.02
N ASN A 268 -3.70 -11.14 0.47
CA ASN A 268 -4.16 -12.06 1.51
C ASN A 268 -4.51 -11.33 2.81
N PHE A 269 -3.70 -10.36 3.21
CA PHE A 269 -3.88 -9.67 4.48
C PHE A 269 -4.64 -8.36 4.35
N GLY A 270 -4.48 -7.63 3.25
CA GLY A 270 -5.01 -6.27 3.08
C GLY A 270 -5.99 -6.10 1.91
N GLY A 271 -6.28 -7.16 1.15
CA GLY A 271 -7.18 -7.09 0.00
C GLY A 271 -6.62 -6.24 -1.13
N ARG A 272 -7.46 -5.54 -1.91
CA ARG A 272 -7.02 -4.70 -3.04
C ARG A 272 -8.06 -3.66 -3.42
N TRP A 273 -7.65 -2.43 -3.73
CA TRP A 273 -8.51 -1.35 -4.23
C TRP A 273 -9.76 -1.08 -3.37
N GLY A 274 -9.58 -1.00 -2.06
CA GLY A 274 -10.69 -0.85 -1.13
C GLY A 274 -11.66 -2.03 -1.17
N LYS A 275 -11.17 -3.25 -1.42
CA LYS A 275 -11.95 -4.49 -1.30
C LYS A 275 -11.23 -5.42 -0.33
N SER A 276 -11.98 -6.06 0.56
CA SER A 276 -11.45 -7.04 1.51
C SER A 276 -10.82 -8.25 0.80
N PRO A 277 -9.93 -9.00 1.47
CA PRO A 277 -9.38 -10.25 0.91
C PRO A 277 -10.47 -11.20 0.42
N GLU A 278 -11.55 -11.38 1.20
CA GLU A 278 -12.66 -12.28 0.89
C GLU A 278 -13.33 -11.92 -0.44
N VAL A 279 -13.57 -10.63 -0.68
CA VAL A 279 -14.15 -10.14 -1.96
C VAL A 279 -13.21 -10.41 -3.12
N ILE A 280 -11.91 -10.14 -2.94
CA ILE A 280 -10.92 -10.38 -3.99
C ILE A 280 -10.80 -11.87 -4.31
N PHE A 281 -10.86 -12.75 -3.31
CA PHE A 281 -10.78 -14.20 -3.54
C PHE A 281 -11.95 -14.78 -4.31
N GLN A 282 -13.12 -14.15 -4.29
CA GLN A 282 -14.23 -14.60 -5.13
C GLN A 282 -13.87 -14.53 -6.63
N ILE A 283 -13.11 -13.51 -7.04
CA ILE A 283 -12.61 -13.39 -8.41
C ILE A 283 -11.61 -14.51 -8.72
N GLY A 284 -10.71 -14.81 -7.79
CA GLY A 284 -9.74 -15.89 -7.92
C GLY A 284 -10.40 -17.27 -7.99
N HIS A 285 -11.41 -17.52 -7.15
CA HIS A 285 -12.26 -18.71 -7.20
C HIS A 285 -12.91 -18.85 -8.57
N PHE A 286 -13.60 -17.82 -9.04
CA PHE A 286 -14.28 -17.83 -10.34
C PHE A 286 -13.30 -18.18 -11.48
N ALA A 287 -12.11 -17.58 -11.49
CA ALA A 287 -11.11 -17.84 -12.51
C ALA A 287 -10.56 -19.27 -12.49
N LEU A 288 -10.38 -19.85 -11.30
CA LEU A 288 -9.94 -21.25 -11.12
C LEU A 288 -11.05 -22.25 -11.46
N GLU A 289 -12.27 -22.00 -11.00
CA GLU A 289 -13.44 -22.87 -11.23
C GLU A 289 -13.75 -23.01 -12.72
N ASN A 290 -13.64 -21.92 -13.48
CA ASN A 290 -13.89 -21.91 -14.92
C ASN A 290 -12.68 -22.33 -15.75
N GLY A 291 -11.56 -22.69 -15.11
CA GLY A 291 -10.35 -23.15 -15.79
C GLY A 291 -9.67 -22.09 -16.66
N PHE A 292 -9.86 -20.80 -16.36
CA PHE A 292 -9.18 -19.71 -17.08
C PHE A 292 -7.68 -19.72 -16.78
N PHE A 293 -7.32 -20.08 -15.55
CA PHE A 293 -5.93 -20.19 -15.11
C PHE A 293 -5.73 -21.42 -14.23
N GLN A 294 -4.50 -21.89 -14.18
CA GLN A 294 -4.01 -22.91 -13.27
C GLN A 294 -3.06 -22.29 -12.24
N LEU A 295 -2.79 -23.00 -11.14
CA LEU A 295 -1.87 -22.54 -10.10
C LEU A 295 -0.50 -22.16 -10.67
N GLU A 296 0.05 -22.98 -11.57
CA GLU A 296 1.37 -22.76 -12.18
C GLU A 296 1.46 -21.47 -13.01
N ASP A 297 0.32 -20.95 -13.48
CA ASP A 297 0.28 -19.80 -14.38
C ASP A 297 0.75 -18.50 -13.71
N ILE A 298 0.71 -18.43 -12.37
CA ILE A 298 1.12 -17.27 -11.59
C ILE A 298 2.47 -17.44 -10.90
N LEU A 299 3.08 -18.63 -10.91
CA LEU A 299 4.24 -18.94 -10.06
C LEU A 299 5.55 -18.32 -10.54
N THR A 300 5.60 -17.71 -11.73
CA THR A 300 6.82 -17.05 -12.23
C THR A 300 6.52 -15.59 -12.53
N TYR A 301 7.56 -14.76 -12.60
CA TYR A 301 7.39 -13.35 -12.98
C TYR A 301 6.68 -13.20 -14.33
N GLN A 302 7.08 -14.00 -15.33
CA GLN A 302 6.45 -13.98 -16.67
C GLN A 302 5.03 -14.56 -16.61
N GLY A 303 4.80 -15.58 -15.80
CA GLY A 303 3.46 -16.12 -15.55
C GLY A 303 2.52 -15.02 -15.03
N PHE A 304 2.91 -14.37 -13.95
CA PHE A 304 2.15 -13.31 -13.31
C PHE A 304 1.89 -12.10 -14.23
N HIS A 305 2.93 -11.54 -14.85
CA HIS A 305 2.83 -10.29 -15.64
C HIS A 305 2.49 -10.47 -17.12
N LYS A 306 2.68 -11.65 -17.71
CA LYS A 306 2.43 -11.87 -19.14
C LYS A 306 1.43 -12.97 -19.44
N LYS A 307 1.50 -14.11 -18.76
CA LYS A 307 0.58 -15.23 -19.01
C LYS A 307 -0.81 -14.91 -18.47
N VAL A 308 -0.91 -14.54 -17.20
CA VAL A 308 -2.14 -14.01 -16.61
C VAL A 308 -2.30 -12.55 -17.03
N GLY A 309 -1.27 -11.74 -16.78
CA GLY A 309 -1.09 -10.39 -17.34
C GLY A 309 -2.04 -9.32 -16.81
N ASN A 310 -3.31 -9.66 -16.58
CA ASN A 310 -4.28 -8.78 -15.97
C ASN A 310 -4.16 -8.87 -14.43
N PRO A 311 -3.84 -7.76 -13.75
CA PRO A 311 -3.82 -7.69 -12.30
C PRO A 311 -5.13 -8.13 -11.63
N ASP A 312 -6.27 -8.00 -12.31
CA ASP A 312 -7.60 -8.41 -11.81
C ASP A 312 -7.74 -9.91 -11.66
N PHE A 313 -6.84 -10.70 -12.25
CA PHE A 313 -6.77 -12.14 -12.05
C PHE A 313 -5.50 -12.56 -11.31
N SER A 314 -4.33 -12.00 -11.64
CA SER A 314 -3.08 -12.44 -11.03
C SER A 314 -3.02 -12.16 -9.53
N TYR A 315 -3.60 -11.05 -9.06
CA TYR A 315 -3.64 -10.67 -7.64
C TYR A 315 -4.59 -11.60 -6.84
N PRO A 316 -5.86 -11.81 -7.23
CA PRO A 316 -6.73 -12.78 -6.55
C PRO A 316 -6.13 -14.18 -6.43
N LEU A 317 -5.61 -14.73 -7.54
CA LEU A 317 -5.03 -16.07 -7.57
C LEU A 317 -3.85 -16.16 -6.60
N SER A 318 -2.98 -15.14 -6.61
CA SER A 318 -1.82 -15.04 -5.74
C SER A 318 -2.21 -14.88 -4.27
N GLY A 319 -3.27 -14.12 -3.99
CA GLY A 319 -3.80 -13.95 -2.64
C GLY A 319 -4.34 -15.26 -2.05
N ILE A 320 -5.10 -16.04 -2.83
CA ILE A 320 -5.57 -17.37 -2.42
C ILE A 320 -4.38 -18.31 -2.19
N LEU A 321 -3.39 -18.30 -3.09
CA LEU A 321 -2.16 -19.09 -2.95
C LEU A 321 -1.43 -18.76 -1.64
N VAL A 322 -1.20 -17.47 -1.36
CA VAL A 322 -0.52 -17.07 -0.13
C VAL A 322 -1.33 -17.44 1.11
N ARG A 323 -2.67 -17.28 1.10
CA ARG A 323 -3.50 -17.71 2.24
C ARG A 323 -3.42 -19.21 2.47
N PHE A 324 -3.43 -19.99 1.39
CA PHE A 324 -3.23 -21.44 1.43
C PHE A 324 -1.86 -21.79 2.03
N LEU A 325 -0.78 -21.18 1.53
CA LEU A 325 0.58 -21.45 2.00
C LEU A 325 0.73 -21.08 3.48
N VAL A 326 0.32 -19.87 3.90
CA VAL A 326 0.40 -19.44 5.30
C VAL A 326 -0.34 -20.42 6.22
N LYS A 327 -1.50 -20.93 5.79
CA LYS A 327 -2.25 -21.94 6.55
C LYS A 327 -1.53 -23.29 6.60
N GLU A 328 -0.97 -23.74 5.48
CA GLU A 328 -0.37 -25.06 5.32
C GLU A 328 0.98 -25.17 6.04
N ILE A 329 1.85 -24.18 5.85
CA ILE A 329 3.24 -24.24 6.34
C ILE A 329 3.48 -23.36 7.58
N GLY A 330 2.50 -22.52 7.94
CA GLY A 330 2.63 -21.55 9.01
C GLY A 330 3.48 -20.33 8.63
N ILE A 331 3.28 -19.22 9.34
CA ILE A 331 3.89 -17.92 8.98
C ILE A 331 5.42 -17.95 8.96
N GLU A 332 6.06 -18.68 9.89
CA GLU A 332 7.53 -18.72 9.96
C GLU A 332 8.18 -19.44 8.77
N ARG A 333 7.57 -20.52 8.28
CA ARG A 333 8.04 -21.18 7.06
C ARG A 333 7.71 -20.34 5.83
N PHE A 334 6.56 -19.68 5.83
CA PHE A 334 6.19 -18.76 4.76
C PHE A 334 7.17 -17.59 4.62
N LYS A 335 7.57 -16.93 5.72
CA LYS A 335 8.60 -15.88 5.69
C LYS A 335 9.93 -16.36 5.10
N ARG A 336 10.35 -17.60 5.40
CA ARG A 336 11.54 -18.20 4.79
C ARG A 336 11.38 -18.46 3.30
N LEU A 337 10.21 -18.95 2.87
CA LEU A 337 9.89 -19.12 1.45
C LEU A 337 9.89 -17.76 0.73
N TYR A 338 9.28 -16.73 1.33
CA TYR A 338 9.24 -15.36 0.83
C TYR A 338 10.67 -14.82 0.58
N LEU A 339 11.54 -14.93 1.59
CA LEU A 339 12.96 -14.54 1.47
C LEU A 339 13.71 -15.36 0.42
N LYS A 340 13.49 -16.68 0.35
CA LYS A 340 14.14 -17.56 -0.64
C LYS A 340 13.77 -17.16 -2.07
N MET A 341 12.54 -16.68 -2.28
CA MET A 341 12.03 -16.19 -3.56
C MET A 341 12.19 -14.67 -3.73
N SER A 342 13.10 -14.06 -2.97
CA SER A 342 13.47 -12.66 -3.07
C SER A 342 14.90 -12.52 -3.59
N GLY A 343 15.21 -11.41 -4.25
CA GLY A 343 16.54 -11.12 -4.78
C GLY A 343 16.67 -9.71 -5.37
N THR A 344 17.65 -9.55 -6.23
CA THR A 344 17.71 -8.44 -7.18
C THR A 344 16.56 -8.51 -8.18
N ALA A 345 16.30 -7.42 -8.91
CA ALA A 345 15.26 -7.41 -9.95
C ALA A 345 15.48 -8.53 -10.99
N VAL A 346 16.73 -8.81 -11.36
CA VAL A 346 17.08 -9.86 -12.32
C VAL A 346 16.79 -11.26 -11.77
N GLU A 347 17.15 -11.51 -10.50
CA GLU A 347 16.88 -12.81 -9.86
C GLU A 347 15.39 -13.05 -9.69
N ALA A 348 14.63 -12.07 -9.17
CA ALA A 348 13.18 -12.17 -9.00
C ALA A 348 12.44 -12.41 -10.33
N GLN A 349 12.94 -11.83 -11.43
CA GLN A 349 12.42 -12.06 -12.78
C GLN A 349 12.86 -13.39 -13.39
N GLY A 350 13.95 -13.97 -12.88
CA GLY A 350 14.65 -15.11 -13.44
C GLY A 350 14.29 -16.47 -12.84
N PHE A 351 13.52 -16.52 -11.74
CA PHE A 351 13.11 -17.78 -11.12
C PHE A 351 12.34 -18.68 -12.10
N PRO A 352 12.86 -19.86 -12.47
CA PRO A 352 12.15 -20.81 -13.30
C PRO A 352 11.05 -21.52 -12.51
N LEU A 353 9.99 -21.95 -13.20
CA LEU A 353 8.82 -22.60 -12.58
C LEU A 353 9.20 -23.77 -11.65
N GLU A 354 10.09 -24.65 -12.11
CA GLU A 354 10.51 -25.83 -11.33
C GLU A 354 11.25 -25.47 -10.04
N GLU A 355 12.00 -24.36 -10.02
CA GLU A 355 12.65 -23.89 -8.79
C GLU A 355 11.62 -23.36 -7.79
N VAL A 356 10.61 -22.62 -8.26
CA VAL A 356 9.52 -22.13 -7.40
C VAL A 356 8.72 -23.30 -6.83
N LYS A 357 8.35 -24.28 -7.66
CA LYS A 357 7.68 -25.53 -7.21
C LYS A 357 8.52 -26.27 -6.18
N SER A 358 9.82 -26.41 -6.45
CA SER A 358 10.76 -27.06 -5.52
C SER A 358 10.82 -26.34 -4.17
N ALA A 359 10.87 -25.00 -4.17
CA ALA A 359 10.86 -24.22 -2.94
C ALA A 359 9.56 -24.39 -2.13
N VAL A 360 8.40 -24.44 -2.80
CA VAL A 360 7.11 -24.69 -2.13
C VAL A 360 7.02 -26.12 -1.57
N MET A 361 7.45 -27.12 -2.33
CA MET A 361 7.51 -28.52 -1.87
C MET A 361 8.44 -28.68 -0.66
N GLU A 362 9.62 -28.05 -0.70
CA GLU A 362 10.56 -28.08 0.42
C GLU A 362 9.97 -27.43 1.68
N ALA A 363 9.29 -26.29 1.54
CA ALA A 363 8.71 -25.57 2.67
C ALA A 363 7.52 -26.32 3.30
N SER A 364 6.72 -27.00 2.48
CA SER A 364 5.54 -27.76 2.92
C SER A 364 5.86 -29.18 3.40
N GLY A 365 6.87 -29.82 2.81
CA GLY A 365 7.11 -31.25 2.96
C GLY A 365 6.14 -32.12 2.16
N LEU A 366 5.40 -31.54 1.22
CA LEU A 366 4.44 -32.22 0.35
C LEU A 366 4.99 -32.36 -1.07
N SER A 367 4.49 -33.35 -1.82
CA SER A 367 4.68 -33.40 -3.26
C SER A 367 3.85 -32.33 -3.97
N TRP A 368 4.24 -31.97 -5.19
CA TRP A 368 3.49 -30.98 -5.98
C TRP A 368 2.04 -31.41 -6.23
N ALA A 369 1.80 -32.70 -6.51
CA ALA A 369 0.45 -33.22 -6.72
C ALA A 369 -0.43 -33.09 -5.47
N GLU A 370 0.13 -33.27 -4.27
CA GLU A 370 -0.58 -33.03 -3.00
C GLU A 370 -0.86 -31.54 -2.80
N ILE A 371 0.09 -30.66 -3.12
CA ILE A 371 -0.11 -29.20 -3.08
C ILE A 371 -1.25 -28.79 -4.01
N GLU A 372 -1.27 -29.27 -5.26
CA GLU A 372 -2.31 -28.96 -6.22
C GLU A 372 -3.69 -29.48 -5.78
N ALA A 373 -3.75 -30.71 -5.27
CA ALA A 373 -4.99 -31.28 -4.75
C ALA A 373 -5.52 -30.49 -3.53
N ASN A 374 -4.65 -30.19 -2.57
CA ASN A 374 -5.01 -29.43 -1.37
C ASN A 374 -5.41 -27.99 -1.70
N PHE A 375 -4.67 -27.34 -2.61
CA PHE A 375 -5.01 -26.01 -3.10
C PHE A 375 -6.36 -26.02 -3.82
N THR A 376 -6.62 -27.04 -4.64
CA THR A 376 -7.89 -27.20 -5.37
C THR A 376 -9.08 -27.27 -4.43
N GLU A 377 -8.95 -28.02 -3.34
CA GLU A 377 -10.02 -28.09 -2.34
C GLU A 377 -10.11 -26.81 -1.50
N TYR A 378 -8.98 -26.13 -1.29
CA TYR A 378 -8.93 -24.91 -0.49
C TYR A 378 -9.70 -23.75 -1.14
N TRP A 379 -9.47 -23.49 -2.44
CA TRP A 379 -9.99 -22.29 -3.07
C TRP A 379 -11.52 -22.30 -3.26
N LYS A 380 -12.15 -23.49 -3.32
CA LYS A 380 -13.62 -23.66 -3.43
C LYS A 380 -14.41 -22.98 -2.31
N ARG A 381 -13.77 -22.73 -1.17
CA ARG A 381 -14.39 -22.08 0.00
C ARG A 381 -14.69 -20.60 -0.24
N PHE A 382 -14.07 -19.99 -1.26
CA PHE A 382 -14.21 -18.58 -1.58
C PHE A 382 -15.26 -18.30 -2.66
N ARG A 383 -16.18 -19.26 -2.92
CA ARG A 383 -17.32 -19.05 -3.82
C ARG A 383 -18.16 -17.84 -3.41
N TYR A 384 -18.32 -17.64 -2.11
CA TYR A 384 -19.07 -16.53 -1.53
C TYR A 384 -18.18 -15.71 -0.60
N SER A 385 -18.36 -14.39 -0.58
CA SER A 385 -17.61 -13.46 0.27
C SER A 385 -18.55 -12.80 1.27
N GLY A 386 -19.06 -13.58 2.23
CA GLY A 386 -19.96 -13.08 3.29
C GLY A 386 -21.41 -12.85 2.87
N ILE A 387 -21.73 -12.87 1.57
CA ILE A 387 -23.10 -12.83 1.02
C ILE A 387 -23.42 -14.17 0.33
N ILE A 388 -24.51 -14.80 0.73
CA ILE A 388 -25.05 -16.02 0.14
C ILE A 388 -26.33 -15.66 -0.62
N PRO A 389 -26.42 -15.94 -1.93
CA PRO A 389 -27.64 -15.66 -2.69
C PRO A 389 -28.80 -16.59 -2.31
N GLY A 390 -30.02 -16.09 -2.42
CA GLY A 390 -31.24 -16.87 -2.24
C GLY A 390 -31.79 -16.89 -0.81
N LYS A 391 -32.87 -17.66 -0.63
CA LYS A 391 -33.51 -17.85 0.68
C LYS A 391 -32.78 -18.92 1.49
N THR A 392 -32.26 -18.53 2.65
CA THR A 392 -32.00 -19.48 3.75
C THR A 392 -33.27 -19.61 4.59
N GLU A 393 -33.62 -20.82 5.06
CA GLU A 393 -34.90 -21.09 5.74
C GLU A 393 -35.32 -19.99 6.74
N SER A 394 -36.53 -19.46 6.58
CA SER A 394 -36.99 -18.18 7.14
C SER A 394 -37.46 -18.24 8.61
N SER A 395 -36.73 -18.95 9.47
CA SER A 395 -37.02 -19.01 10.91
C SER A 395 -36.53 -17.78 11.70
N GLY A 396 -35.92 -16.80 11.03
CA GLY A 396 -35.33 -15.61 11.67
C GLY A 396 -36.35 -14.66 12.31
N GLN A 397 -35.93 -13.97 13.36
CA GLN A 397 -36.66 -12.90 14.01
C GLN A 397 -36.72 -11.67 13.09
N PHE A 398 -37.90 -11.10 12.91
CA PHE A 398 -38.06 -9.85 12.15
C PHE A 398 -37.28 -8.69 12.83
N VAL A 399 -36.50 -7.94 12.05
CA VAL A 399 -35.71 -6.79 12.51
C VAL A 399 -36.37 -5.48 12.09
N VAL A 400 -36.50 -5.28 10.77
CA VAL A 400 -36.94 -4.00 10.20
C VAL A 400 -37.61 -4.19 8.84
N GLU A 401 -38.55 -3.29 8.57
CA GLU A 401 -39.26 -3.13 7.29
C GLU A 401 -39.06 -1.70 6.79
N LEU A 402 -38.67 -1.55 5.53
CA LEU A 402 -38.23 -0.28 4.94
C LEU A 402 -38.96 -0.04 3.62
N HIS A 403 -39.35 1.21 3.36
CA HIS A 403 -40.01 1.61 2.12
C HIS A 403 -39.29 2.78 1.46
N SER A 404 -39.14 2.73 0.15
CA SER A 404 -38.61 3.83 -0.66
C SER A 404 -39.17 3.74 -2.07
N GLY A 405 -40.04 4.69 -2.43
CA GLY A 405 -40.71 4.68 -3.73
C GLY A 405 -41.43 3.37 -4.03
N LYS A 406 -40.96 2.66 -5.05
CA LYS A 406 -41.50 1.36 -5.52
C LYS A 406 -40.82 0.14 -4.89
N MET A 407 -39.93 0.36 -3.94
CA MET A 407 -39.16 -0.68 -3.27
C MET A 407 -39.58 -0.86 -1.82
N HIS A 408 -39.55 -2.11 -1.41
CA HIS A 408 -39.89 -2.57 -0.08
C HIS A 408 -38.88 -3.61 0.38
N ALA A 409 -38.17 -3.36 1.47
CA ALA A 409 -37.16 -4.26 2.01
C ALA A 409 -37.54 -4.77 3.40
N ARG A 410 -37.28 -6.05 3.66
CA ARG A 410 -37.44 -6.69 4.98
C ARG A 410 -36.15 -7.37 5.37
N ILE A 411 -35.75 -7.18 6.62
CA ILE A 411 -34.55 -7.81 7.19
C ILE A 411 -34.97 -8.69 8.38
N PHE A 412 -34.44 -9.91 8.38
CA PHE A 412 -34.63 -10.90 9.43
C PHE A 412 -33.28 -11.28 10.04
N ASP A 413 -33.24 -11.41 11.35
CA ASP A 413 -32.11 -11.87 12.14
C ASP A 413 -32.23 -13.39 12.37
N SER A 414 -31.26 -14.15 11.88
CA SER A 414 -31.11 -15.58 12.14
C SER A 414 -29.74 -15.83 12.79
N ASP A 415 -29.46 -17.05 13.27
CA ASP A 415 -28.27 -17.39 14.07
C ASP A 415 -26.99 -16.62 13.67
N ASP A 416 -26.40 -16.96 12.51
CA ASP A 416 -25.15 -16.36 12.01
C ASP A 416 -25.35 -15.33 10.88
N TYR A 417 -26.59 -15.09 10.46
CA TYR A 417 -26.90 -14.33 9.24
C TYR A 417 -28.04 -13.32 9.42
N TYR A 418 -27.95 -12.23 8.67
CA TYR A 418 -29.10 -11.39 8.34
C TYR A 418 -29.65 -11.79 6.99
N TYR A 419 -30.94 -12.10 6.93
CA TYR A 419 -31.64 -12.41 5.70
C TYR A 419 -32.38 -11.18 5.19
N VAL A 420 -32.21 -10.86 3.91
CA VAL A 420 -32.73 -9.66 3.27
C VAL A 420 -33.66 -10.07 2.12
N GLU A 421 -34.87 -9.50 2.13
CA GLU A 421 -35.83 -9.59 1.04
C GLU A 421 -36.12 -8.20 0.49
N ILE A 422 -36.00 -8.03 -0.82
CA ILE A 422 -36.27 -6.76 -1.49
C ILE A 422 -37.31 -7.01 -2.57
N MET A 423 -38.51 -6.47 -2.36
CA MET A 423 -39.60 -6.50 -3.31
C MET A 423 -39.65 -5.16 -4.03
N ALA A 424 -39.68 -5.19 -5.35
CA ALA A 424 -39.76 -3.97 -6.16
C ALA A 424 -40.79 -4.11 -7.27
N GLU A 425 -41.57 -3.05 -7.53
CA GLU A 425 -42.51 -2.97 -8.65
C GLU A 425 -41.82 -2.60 -9.98
N MET A 426 -40.69 -3.25 -10.25
CA MET A 426 -39.87 -3.09 -11.45
C MET A 426 -39.06 -4.35 -11.76
N ASP A 427 -38.67 -4.50 -13.02
CA ASP A 427 -37.96 -5.70 -13.50
C ASP A 427 -36.49 -5.70 -13.09
N ASP A 428 -35.84 -4.55 -12.96
CA ASP A 428 -34.42 -4.44 -12.63
C ASP A 428 -34.17 -3.45 -11.47
N PRO A 429 -34.54 -3.84 -10.23
CA PRO A 429 -34.38 -2.95 -9.10
C PRO A 429 -32.91 -2.76 -8.74
N ALA A 430 -32.53 -1.51 -8.47
CA ALA A 430 -31.24 -1.14 -7.91
C ALA A 430 -31.44 -0.16 -6.75
N GLY A 431 -30.65 -0.32 -5.68
CA GLY A 431 -30.82 0.48 -4.48
C GLY A 431 -29.76 0.24 -3.43
N GLY A 432 -29.94 0.91 -2.30
CA GLY A 432 -29.08 0.77 -1.13
C GLY A 432 -29.89 0.71 0.16
N ILE A 433 -29.50 -0.17 1.08
CA ILE A 433 -29.90 -0.09 2.49
C ILE A 433 -28.74 0.57 3.24
N LEU A 434 -28.96 1.77 3.75
CA LEU A 434 -27.96 2.60 4.41
C LEU A 434 -28.12 2.50 5.92
N LEU A 435 -27.00 2.26 6.60
CA LEU A 435 -26.93 2.06 8.05
C LEU A 435 -26.17 3.24 8.67
N ASN A 436 -26.90 4.09 9.37
CA ASN A 436 -26.39 5.23 10.13
C ASN A 436 -26.03 4.81 11.55
N ASP A 437 -24.90 5.31 12.03
CA ASP A 437 -24.53 5.25 13.42
C ASP A 437 -25.12 6.43 14.17
N GLU A 438 -25.81 6.21 15.29
CA GLU A 438 -26.27 7.31 16.15
C GLU A 438 -25.09 8.14 16.68
N PHE A 439 -23.94 7.49 16.86
CA PHE A 439 -22.68 8.12 17.18
C PHE A 439 -21.79 8.06 15.94
N CYS A 440 -21.86 9.05 15.07
CA CYS A 440 -20.96 9.12 13.91
C CYS A 440 -19.56 9.55 14.37
N PRO A 441 -18.55 8.65 14.51
CA PRO A 441 -17.16 9.05 14.78
C PRO A 441 -16.53 9.74 13.58
N ALA A 442 -17.17 9.68 12.41
CA ALA A 442 -16.73 10.46 11.28
C ALA A 442 -17.06 11.93 11.50
N ASN A 443 -16.02 12.76 11.59
CA ASN A 443 -16.18 14.20 11.73
C ASN A 443 -17.11 14.77 10.63
N ASP A 444 -17.76 15.90 10.92
CA ASP A 444 -18.70 16.55 9.99
C ASP A 444 -18.12 16.83 8.59
N ASN A 445 -16.79 16.82 8.44
CA ASN A 445 -16.09 17.11 7.19
C ASN A 445 -15.72 15.86 6.38
N TYR A 446 -15.76 14.66 6.96
CA TYR A 446 -15.37 13.43 6.28
C TYR A 446 -16.34 13.11 5.15
N ARG A 447 -15.81 12.66 4.01
CA ARG A 447 -16.63 12.25 2.86
C ARG A 447 -16.15 10.92 2.34
N SER A 448 -17.02 9.91 2.40
CA SER A 448 -16.72 8.61 1.82
C SER A 448 -16.63 8.70 0.30
N ARG A 449 -15.47 8.31 -0.26
CA ARG A 449 -15.25 8.24 -1.70
C ARG A 449 -16.18 7.21 -2.33
N ILE A 450 -16.27 6.02 -1.74
CA ILE A 450 -17.05 4.92 -2.31
C ILE A 450 -18.56 5.16 -2.20
N PHE A 451 -19.03 5.88 -1.18
CA PHE A 451 -20.43 6.34 -1.12
C PHE A 451 -20.77 7.24 -2.30
N ARG A 452 -19.96 8.27 -2.55
CA ARG A 452 -20.16 9.20 -3.68
C ARG A 452 -20.12 8.49 -5.04
N GLU A 453 -19.26 7.49 -5.19
CA GLU A 453 -19.20 6.67 -6.41
C GLU A 453 -20.49 5.88 -6.65
N GLN A 454 -21.18 5.46 -5.58
CA GLN A 454 -22.39 4.64 -5.67
C GLN A 454 -23.67 5.46 -5.83
N PHE A 455 -23.79 6.57 -5.08
CA PHE A 455 -25.03 7.34 -4.99
C PHE A 455 -24.95 8.72 -5.66
N GLY A 456 -23.82 9.04 -6.30
CA GLY A 456 -23.63 10.26 -7.07
C GLY A 456 -23.84 11.53 -6.24
N ASN A 457 -25.01 12.16 -6.42
CA ASN A 457 -25.36 13.43 -5.80
C ASN A 457 -26.09 13.29 -4.45
N LEU A 458 -26.37 12.06 -3.99
CA LEU A 458 -26.94 11.87 -2.66
C LEU A 458 -25.97 12.42 -1.60
N GLU A 459 -26.51 13.19 -0.65
CA GLU A 459 -25.71 13.73 0.44
C GLU A 459 -25.29 12.60 1.39
N TYR A 460 -24.01 12.56 1.75
CA TYR A 460 -23.47 11.63 2.72
C TYR A 460 -23.76 12.16 4.13
N GLU A 461 -24.62 11.47 4.87
CA GLU A 461 -25.10 11.87 6.20
C GLU A 461 -24.32 11.20 7.34
N GLY A 462 -23.20 10.55 7.01
CA GLY A 462 -22.38 9.82 7.98
C GLY A 462 -22.74 8.34 8.10
N GLU A 463 -23.37 7.77 7.07
CA GLU A 463 -23.65 6.35 6.97
C GLU A 463 -22.37 5.55 7.21
N ARG A 464 -22.45 4.58 8.10
CA ARG A 464 -21.33 3.70 8.40
C ARG A 464 -21.23 2.57 7.38
N PHE A 465 -22.34 1.89 7.15
CA PHE A 465 -22.41 0.79 6.19
C PHE A 465 -23.47 1.05 5.11
N GLY A 466 -23.26 0.45 3.94
CA GLY A 466 -24.27 0.37 2.90
C GLY A 466 -24.35 -1.01 2.30
N ILE A 467 -25.56 -1.53 2.17
CA ILE A 467 -25.87 -2.76 1.45
C ILE A 467 -26.41 -2.34 0.09
N VAL A 468 -25.57 -2.35 -0.93
CA VAL A 468 -25.94 -1.94 -2.29
C VAL A 468 -26.30 -3.17 -3.11
N PHE A 469 -27.43 -3.12 -3.80
CA PHE A 469 -27.98 -4.26 -4.53
C PHE A 469 -28.51 -3.86 -5.91
N SER A 470 -28.56 -4.83 -6.81
CA SER A 470 -29.22 -4.77 -8.12
C SER A 470 -29.87 -6.12 -8.46
N GLY A 471 -30.46 -6.27 -9.64
CA GLY A 471 -30.91 -7.57 -10.13
C GLY A 471 -29.80 -8.64 -10.26
N GLU A 472 -28.52 -8.24 -10.29
CA GLU A 472 -27.41 -9.15 -10.59
C GLU A 472 -26.34 -9.23 -9.48
N GLU A 473 -26.41 -8.37 -8.46
CA GLU A 473 -25.36 -8.32 -7.44
C GLU A 473 -25.81 -7.67 -6.13
N ALA A 474 -25.18 -8.08 -5.04
CA ALA A 474 -25.30 -7.44 -3.73
C ALA A 474 -23.91 -7.23 -3.12
N GLY A 475 -23.68 -6.13 -2.43
CA GLY A 475 -22.42 -5.85 -1.75
C GLY A 475 -22.61 -5.09 -0.45
N VAL A 476 -21.75 -5.35 0.54
CA VAL A 476 -21.68 -4.60 1.80
C VAL A 476 -20.44 -3.73 1.80
N TYR A 477 -20.63 -2.45 2.05
CA TYR A 477 -19.60 -1.42 2.02
C TYR A 477 -19.46 -0.80 3.41
N ASP A 478 -18.23 -0.65 3.89
CA ASP A 478 -17.87 0.18 5.03
C ASP A 478 -17.41 1.54 4.49
N TYR A 479 -18.23 2.56 4.73
CA TYR A 479 -17.99 3.92 4.26
C TYR A 479 -16.97 4.67 5.09
N TYR A 480 -16.73 4.28 6.34
CA TYR A 480 -15.71 4.91 7.18
C TYR A 480 -14.30 4.51 6.76
N THR A 481 -14.12 3.29 6.26
CA THR A 481 -12.83 2.79 5.76
C THR A 481 -12.72 2.77 4.23
N ASN A 482 -13.79 3.16 3.51
CA ASN A 482 -13.90 3.05 2.05
C ASN A 482 -13.63 1.64 1.51
N THR A 483 -14.17 0.61 2.19
CA THR A 483 -13.91 -0.80 1.87
C THR A 483 -15.18 -1.55 1.50
N LEU A 484 -15.18 -2.24 0.37
CA LEU A 484 -16.15 -3.30 0.04
C LEU A 484 -15.76 -4.56 0.80
N ILE A 485 -16.53 -4.93 1.82
CA ILE A 485 -16.21 -6.01 2.75
C ILE A 485 -16.83 -7.36 2.37
N ALA A 486 -17.92 -7.34 1.58
CA ALA A 486 -18.64 -8.52 1.15
C ALA A 486 -19.30 -8.32 -0.22
N LYS A 487 -19.33 -9.33 -1.08
CA LYS A 487 -19.91 -9.25 -2.43
C LYS A 487 -20.52 -10.57 -2.90
N TYR A 488 -21.62 -10.44 -3.63
CA TYR A 488 -22.20 -11.45 -4.50
C TYR A 488 -22.38 -10.86 -5.89
N MET A 489 -22.06 -11.65 -6.92
CA MET A 489 -22.30 -11.33 -8.33
C MET A 489 -22.81 -12.58 -9.05
N SER A 490 -23.95 -12.46 -9.73
CA SER A 490 -24.58 -13.56 -10.48
C SER A 490 -23.67 -14.11 -11.57
N SER A 491 -22.89 -13.25 -12.23
CA SER A 491 -21.95 -13.65 -13.28
C SER A 491 -20.79 -14.52 -12.79
N PHE A 492 -20.45 -14.45 -11.49
CA PHE A 492 -19.42 -15.28 -10.88
C PHE A 492 -19.99 -16.51 -10.18
N SER A 493 -21.23 -16.45 -9.70
CA SER A 493 -21.90 -17.55 -9.01
C SER A 493 -23.41 -17.50 -9.27
N PRO A 494 -23.88 -17.98 -10.44
CA PRO A 494 -25.29 -17.92 -10.79
C PRO A 494 -26.17 -18.62 -9.74
N CYS A 495 -27.28 -17.98 -9.38
CA CYS A 495 -28.25 -18.50 -8.43
C CYS A 495 -29.65 -17.96 -8.76
N ASP A 496 -30.55 -18.85 -9.21
CA ASP A 496 -31.93 -18.49 -9.57
C ASP A 496 -32.74 -18.00 -8.37
N ASP A 497 -32.33 -18.35 -7.15
CA ASP A 497 -32.99 -17.91 -5.93
C ASP A 497 -32.62 -16.47 -5.53
N TYR A 498 -31.54 -15.91 -6.11
CA TYR A 498 -31.15 -14.52 -5.86
C TYR A 498 -32.21 -13.54 -6.38
N ARG A 499 -32.66 -13.73 -7.63
CA ARG A 499 -33.60 -12.86 -8.33
C ARG A 499 -34.79 -13.67 -8.83
N VAL A 500 -35.95 -13.47 -8.20
CA VAL A 500 -37.19 -14.17 -8.53
C VAL A 500 -38.19 -13.19 -9.15
N LEU A 501 -38.60 -13.45 -10.39
CA LEU A 501 -39.66 -12.68 -11.05
C LEU A 501 -41.02 -13.01 -10.42
N MET A 502 -41.75 -11.97 -10.01
CA MET A 502 -43.07 -12.13 -9.39
C MET A 502 -44.18 -12.28 -10.46
N ARG A 503 -45.31 -12.88 -10.08
CA ARG A 503 -46.46 -13.11 -11.01
C ARG A 503 -47.20 -11.82 -11.41
N ALA A 504 -47.01 -10.74 -10.66
CA ALA A 504 -47.40 -9.37 -10.99
C ALA A 504 -46.10 -8.59 -11.28
N PRO A 505 -46.10 -7.50 -12.08
CA PRO A 505 -44.85 -6.83 -12.48
C PRO A 505 -44.03 -6.49 -11.24
N GLY A 506 -42.83 -7.05 -11.16
CA GLY A 506 -41.96 -6.86 -10.02
C GLY A 506 -40.99 -8.00 -9.81
N THR A 507 -39.97 -7.68 -9.02
CA THR A 507 -38.83 -8.54 -8.74
C THR A 507 -38.68 -8.70 -7.25
N LEU A 508 -38.34 -9.92 -6.83
CA LEU A 508 -37.91 -10.23 -5.48
C LEU A 508 -36.41 -10.55 -5.51
N ILE A 509 -35.60 -9.78 -4.79
CA ILE A 509 -34.21 -10.10 -4.50
C ILE A 509 -34.10 -10.72 -3.11
N CYS A 510 -33.40 -11.85 -3.00
CA CYS A 510 -33.15 -12.56 -1.73
C CYS A 510 -31.65 -12.84 -1.55
N PHE A 511 -31.12 -12.52 -0.37
CA PHE A 511 -29.78 -12.95 0.02
C PHE A 511 -29.61 -12.94 1.55
N SER A 512 -28.59 -13.64 2.02
CA SER A 512 -28.17 -13.68 3.42
C SER A 512 -26.76 -13.08 3.57
N MET A 513 -26.55 -12.29 4.61
CA MET A 513 -25.27 -11.67 4.93
C MET A 513 -24.77 -12.18 6.29
N MET A 514 -23.49 -12.51 6.40
CA MET A 514 -22.90 -12.90 7.68
C MET A 514 -22.98 -11.76 8.70
N LYS A 515 -23.39 -12.05 9.94
CA LYS A 515 -23.46 -11.04 11.02
C LYS A 515 -22.11 -10.40 11.33
N GLY A 516 -21.03 -11.16 11.23
CA GLY A 516 -19.67 -10.69 11.49
C GLY A 516 -19.15 -9.62 10.52
N LEU A 517 -19.93 -9.25 9.50
CA LEU A 517 -19.65 -8.09 8.64
C LEU A 517 -19.94 -6.76 9.33
N PHE A 518 -20.75 -6.78 10.38
CA PHE A 518 -21.15 -5.61 11.15
C PHE A 518 -20.58 -5.74 12.57
N ASP A 519 -20.21 -4.62 13.18
CA ASP A 519 -19.66 -4.64 14.55
C ASP A 519 -20.73 -4.59 15.65
N ARG A 520 -22.00 -4.46 15.24
CA ARG A 520 -23.19 -4.36 16.11
C ARG A 520 -24.40 -5.02 15.44
N ALA A 521 -25.46 -5.23 16.22
CA ALA A 521 -26.69 -5.79 15.67
C ALA A 521 -27.36 -4.82 14.68
N MET A 522 -28.01 -5.35 13.64
CA MET A 522 -28.66 -4.53 12.59
C MET A 522 -29.70 -3.55 13.18
N GLY A 523 -30.42 -3.97 14.23
CA GLY A 523 -31.42 -3.15 14.91
C GLY A 523 -30.86 -1.99 15.74
N GLU A 524 -29.54 -1.90 15.91
CA GLU A 524 -28.86 -0.81 16.62
C GLU A 524 -28.48 0.35 15.68
N TYR A 525 -28.70 0.22 14.37
CA TYR A 525 -28.45 1.27 13.39
C TYR A 525 -29.72 2.03 13.05
N GLY A 526 -29.56 3.31 12.67
CA GLY A 526 -30.57 3.99 11.90
C GLY A 526 -30.57 3.44 10.48
N VAL A 527 -31.64 2.77 10.05
CA VAL A 527 -31.68 2.11 8.73
C VAL A 527 -32.62 2.84 7.78
N LYS A 528 -32.16 3.14 6.56
CA LYS A 528 -32.99 3.71 5.48
C LYS A 528 -32.78 2.97 4.15
N LEU A 529 -33.83 2.91 3.34
CA LEU A 529 -33.80 2.37 1.98
C LEU A 529 -33.76 3.51 0.96
N VAL A 530 -32.86 3.43 -0.03
CA VAL A 530 -32.73 4.40 -1.11
C VAL A 530 -32.79 3.72 -2.48
N GLU A 531 -33.41 4.40 -3.45
CA GLU A 531 -33.43 4.04 -4.87
C GLU A 531 -32.26 4.73 -5.59
N ILE A 532 -31.58 4.01 -6.48
CA ILE A 532 -30.42 4.50 -7.25
C ILE A 532 -30.84 4.79 -8.69
#